data_AF-A0A7J0ETS4-F1
#
_entry.id   AF-A0A7J0ETS4-F1
#
_cell.length_a   1.000
_cell.length_b   1.000
_cell.length_c   1.000
_cell.angle_alpha   90.00
_cell.angle_beta   90.00
_cell.angle_gamma   90.00
#
_symmetry.space_group_name_H-M   'P 1'
#
loop_
_entity.id
_entity.type
_entity.pdbx_description
1 polymer ?
#
loop_
_entity_poly.entity_id
_entity_poly.type
_entity_poly.pdbx_seq_one_letter_code
_entity_poly.pdbx_strand_id
1 'polypeptide(L)'
;MLSGLMNFLRACFRPRSDWRGHVGSDSGRQDGLLWYKDTGQHFNGDFSMAVVQANNLLEDQSQIESGSLSTHDSGPHGTFVGIYDGHGGPETSRYINEHLFQHLKRFTSEQQFMSVEVIKKAFQATEEGFLSIVTKNWPMNPQIAAVGSCCLVGIICNGILYIANLGDSRAVLGRLVKSTGEVLAIQLSAEHNVAIESVRQEMKSLHPDDSKIVVLK
;
A
#
# COMPACT_ATOMS: atom_id res chain seq x y z
N MET A 1 -6.57 -33.97 31.26
CA MET A 1 -7.60 -34.07 30.19
C MET A 1 -8.40 -32.78 29.94
N LEU A 2 -8.29 -31.74 30.79
CA LEU A 2 -8.93 -30.43 30.55
C LEU A 2 -8.10 -29.43 29.72
N SER A 3 -6.77 -29.62 29.57
CA SER A 3 -5.91 -28.70 28.80
C SER A 3 -6.03 -28.86 27.28
N GLY A 4 -6.37 -30.06 26.79
CA GLY A 4 -6.56 -30.31 25.36
C GLY A 4 -7.80 -29.64 24.77
N LEU A 5 -8.88 -29.54 25.56
CA LEU A 5 -10.14 -28.92 25.13
C LEU A 5 -10.05 -27.39 25.07
N MET A 6 -9.30 -26.76 25.99
CA MET A 6 -9.03 -25.31 25.95
C MET A 6 -8.17 -24.90 24.75
N ASN A 7 -7.27 -25.77 24.28
CA ASN A 7 -6.47 -25.50 23.07
C ASN A 7 -7.30 -25.62 21.79
N PHE A 8 -8.32 -26.48 21.76
CA PHE A 8 -9.23 -26.59 20.62
C PHE A 8 -10.16 -25.36 20.53
N LEU A 9 -10.62 -24.84 21.68
CA LEU A 9 -11.42 -23.62 21.72
C LEU A 9 -10.60 -22.34 21.47
N ARG A 10 -9.31 -22.31 21.84
CA ARG A 10 -8.41 -21.19 21.48
C ARG A 10 -8.09 -21.14 19.97
N ALA A 11 -8.14 -22.27 19.28
CA ALA A 11 -7.95 -22.34 17.83
C ALA A 11 -9.16 -21.82 17.04
N CYS A 12 -10.34 -21.74 17.66
CA CYS A 12 -11.57 -21.24 17.03
C CYS A 12 -11.81 -19.73 17.25
N PHE A 13 -11.02 -19.07 18.11
CA PHE A 13 -11.19 -17.64 18.47
C PHE A 13 -10.00 -16.75 18.11
N ARG A 14 -8.99 -17.27 17.40
CA ARG A 14 -8.00 -16.42 16.72
C ARG A 14 -8.37 -16.35 15.25
N PRO A 15 -8.58 -15.15 14.67
CA PRO A 15 -8.67 -15.02 13.23
C PRO A 15 -7.35 -15.56 12.67
N ARG A 16 -7.45 -16.65 11.93
CA ARG A 16 -6.36 -17.14 11.10
C ARG A 16 -6.23 -16.10 9.98
N SER A 17 -5.35 -15.11 10.16
CA SER A 17 -4.88 -14.29 9.05
C SER A 17 -4.06 -15.22 8.17
N ASP A 18 -4.73 -15.88 7.23
CA ASP A 18 -4.10 -16.62 6.14
C ASP A 18 -3.34 -15.58 5.29
N TRP A 19 -2.15 -15.20 5.73
CA TRP A 19 -1.15 -14.49 4.94
C TRP A 19 -0.72 -15.42 3.80
N ARG A 20 -1.50 -15.49 2.73
CA ARG A 20 -1.09 -16.20 1.50
C ARG A 20 -0.21 -15.28 0.65
N GLY A 21 0.97 -14.96 1.18
CA GLY A 21 2.07 -14.48 0.36
C GLY A 21 2.65 -15.65 -0.44
N HIS A 22 2.88 -15.45 -1.73
CA HIS A 22 3.49 -16.45 -2.61
C HIS A 22 4.89 -16.88 -2.15
N VAL A 23 5.21 -18.14 -2.46
CA VAL A 23 6.33 -18.93 -1.96
C VAL A 23 7.69 -18.36 -2.39
N GLY A 24 8.47 -17.92 -1.41
CA GLY A 24 9.91 -17.65 -1.54
C GLY A 24 10.54 -17.55 -0.14
N SER A 25 11.21 -18.62 0.29
CA SER A 25 12.12 -18.92 1.44
C SER A 25 12.29 -18.00 2.69
N ASP A 26 11.65 -16.85 2.82
CA ASP A 26 11.96 -15.86 3.87
C ASP A 26 10.71 -15.09 4.30
N SER A 27 9.72 -15.86 4.79
CA SER A 27 8.48 -15.36 5.39
C SER A 27 8.80 -14.63 6.70
N GLY A 28 8.38 -13.37 6.81
CA GLY A 28 8.63 -12.53 8.00
C GLY A 28 8.20 -13.16 9.32
N ARG A 29 8.67 -12.59 10.42
CA ARG A 29 8.43 -13.06 11.80
C ARG A 29 7.12 -12.48 12.33
N GLN A 30 6.45 -13.23 13.20
CA GLN A 30 5.24 -12.78 13.89
C GLN A 30 5.39 -12.92 15.41
N ASP A 31 5.17 -11.82 16.13
CA ASP A 31 5.10 -11.76 17.60
C ASP A 31 3.80 -11.07 18.03
N GLY A 32 2.82 -11.88 18.44
CA GLY A 32 1.48 -11.37 18.78
C GLY A 32 0.80 -10.67 17.60
N LEU A 33 0.59 -9.36 17.73
CA LEU A 33 -0.02 -8.48 16.73
C LEU A 33 1.03 -7.80 15.82
N LEU A 34 2.32 -7.99 16.09
CA LEU A 34 3.42 -7.48 15.28
C LEU A 34 3.82 -8.55 14.25
N TRP A 35 3.83 -8.16 12.99
CA TRP A 35 4.54 -8.87 11.92
C TRP A 35 5.70 -8.02 11.44
N TYR A 36 6.86 -8.61 11.18
CA TYR A 36 8.03 -7.86 10.77
C TYR A 36 9.06 -8.68 10.00
N LYS A 37 9.87 -7.98 9.21
CA LYS A 37 11.03 -8.47 8.49
C LYS A 37 12.20 -7.53 8.81
N ASP A 38 13.09 -8.00 9.68
CA ASP A 38 14.18 -7.18 10.26
C ASP A 38 15.18 -6.69 9.21
N THR A 39 15.53 -7.53 8.24
CA THR A 39 16.50 -7.18 7.20
C THR A 39 16.28 -8.07 5.99
N GLY A 40 16.02 -7.48 4.85
CA GLY A 40 16.15 -8.16 3.56
C GLY A 40 17.04 -7.36 2.62
N GLN A 41 17.50 -8.01 1.56
CA GLN A 41 18.32 -7.40 0.52
C GLN A 41 17.47 -7.03 -0.70
N HIS A 42 17.76 -5.88 -1.27
CA HIS A 42 17.17 -5.37 -2.49
C HIS A 42 18.23 -4.85 -3.45
N PHE A 43 17.80 -4.58 -4.70
CA PHE A 43 18.69 -4.13 -5.77
C PHE A 43 19.48 -2.87 -5.40
N ASN A 44 18.92 -2.01 -4.54
CA ASN A 44 19.49 -0.71 -4.18
C ASN A 44 19.87 -0.58 -2.68
N GLY A 45 19.86 -1.67 -1.90
CA GLY A 45 20.27 -1.64 -0.49
C GLY A 45 19.52 -2.63 0.38
N ASP A 46 19.55 -2.37 1.69
CA ASP A 46 18.84 -3.16 2.70
C ASP A 46 17.50 -2.51 3.04
N PHE A 47 16.54 -3.34 3.46
CA PHE A 47 15.25 -2.86 3.94
C PHE A 47 14.81 -3.63 5.17
N SER A 48 13.94 -3.00 5.95
CA SER A 48 13.16 -3.65 6.98
C SER A 48 11.71 -3.20 6.86
N MET A 49 10.80 -4.00 7.38
CA MET A 49 9.38 -3.76 7.27
C MET A 49 8.68 -4.30 8.51
N ALA A 50 7.68 -3.58 9.02
CA ALA A 50 6.88 -4.04 10.13
C ALA A 50 5.43 -3.57 9.97
N VAL A 51 4.51 -4.37 10.47
CA VAL A 51 3.07 -4.10 10.52
C VAL A 51 2.59 -4.48 11.91
N VAL A 52 1.89 -3.56 12.57
CA VAL A 52 1.29 -3.81 13.88
C VAL A 52 -0.22 -3.72 13.74
N GLN A 53 -0.91 -4.82 14.03
CA GLN A 53 -2.36 -4.87 13.94
C GLN A 53 -3.01 -4.13 15.11
N ALA A 54 -3.78 -3.07 14.79
CA ALA A 54 -4.59 -2.34 15.75
C ALA A 54 -6.08 -2.76 15.73
N ASN A 55 -6.67 -2.93 14.54
CA ASN A 55 -8.06 -3.32 14.36
C ASN A 55 -8.25 -4.84 14.51
N ASN A 56 -9.46 -5.29 14.85
CA ASN A 56 -9.80 -6.72 14.92
C ASN A 56 -9.53 -7.45 13.59
N LEU A 57 -9.80 -6.76 12.50
CA LEU A 57 -9.44 -7.14 11.14
C LEU A 57 -8.37 -6.15 10.67
N LEU A 58 -7.19 -6.65 10.31
CA LEU A 58 -6.15 -5.82 9.73
C LEU A 58 -6.59 -5.35 8.33
N GLU A 59 -6.86 -4.06 8.21
CA GLU A 59 -7.22 -3.41 6.95
C GLU A 59 -5.97 -3.00 6.17
N ASP A 60 -4.92 -2.57 6.85
CA ASP A 60 -3.66 -2.20 6.21
C ASP A 60 -3.02 -3.37 5.47
N GLN A 61 -2.51 -3.06 4.29
CA GLN A 61 -1.67 -3.94 3.50
C GLN A 61 -0.38 -3.22 3.14
N SER A 62 0.66 -4.00 2.88
CA SER A 62 1.93 -3.45 2.45
C SER A 62 2.71 -4.50 1.67
N GLN A 63 3.59 -4.04 0.80
CA GLN A 63 4.29 -4.89 -0.15
C GLN A 63 5.66 -4.32 -0.44
N ILE A 64 6.64 -5.21 -0.61
CA ILE A 64 7.94 -4.82 -1.12
C ILE A 64 8.39 -5.87 -2.14
N GLU A 65 8.69 -5.41 -3.34
CA GLU A 65 9.11 -6.23 -4.48
C GLU A 65 10.42 -5.68 -5.02
N SER A 66 11.43 -6.53 -5.17
CA SER A 66 12.73 -6.12 -5.72
C SER A 66 13.19 -7.10 -6.79
N GLY A 67 13.81 -6.56 -7.84
CA GLY A 67 14.21 -7.31 -9.02
C GLY A 67 13.60 -6.70 -10.28
N SER A 68 13.13 -7.53 -11.21
CA SER A 68 12.54 -7.06 -12.45
C SER A 68 11.20 -6.34 -12.23
N LEU A 69 11.16 -5.07 -12.64
CA LEU A 69 9.97 -4.22 -12.65
C LEU A 69 9.17 -4.34 -13.95
N SER A 70 9.49 -5.33 -14.79
CA SER A 70 8.79 -5.65 -16.03
C SER A 70 8.41 -7.12 -16.08
N THR A 71 7.44 -7.47 -16.92
CA THR A 71 7.09 -8.89 -17.17
C THR A 71 8.19 -9.66 -17.91
N HIS A 72 9.11 -8.97 -18.59
CA HIS A 72 10.28 -9.55 -19.23
C HIS A 72 11.52 -9.43 -18.35
N ASP A 73 12.39 -10.44 -18.36
CA ASP A 73 13.62 -10.47 -17.54
C ASP A 73 14.66 -9.44 -17.97
N SER A 74 14.58 -8.93 -19.20
CA SER A 74 15.52 -7.93 -19.75
C SER A 74 15.15 -6.48 -19.44
N GLY A 75 14.02 -6.23 -18.78
CA GLY A 75 13.57 -4.86 -18.53
C GLY A 75 14.17 -4.24 -17.26
N PRO A 76 13.67 -3.06 -16.86
CA PRO A 76 14.27 -2.31 -15.77
C PRO A 76 14.17 -3.08 -14.45
N HIS A 77 15.25 -3.03 -13.70
CA HIS A 77 15.31 -3.58 -12.35
C HIS A 77 15.20 -2.46 -11.32
N GLY A 78 14.72 -2.81 -10.13
CA GLY A 78 14.62 -1.87 -9.03
C GLY A 78 13.83 -2.44 -7.86
N THR A 79 13.30 -1.53 -7.05
CA THR A 79 12.53 -1.85 -5.86
C THR A 79 11.23 -1.07 -5.88
N PHE A 80 10.12 -1.77 -5.67
CA PHE A 80 8.79 -1.24 -5.46
C PHE A 80 8.40 -1.44 -4.00
N VAL A 81 7.91 -0.39 -3.35
CA VAL A 81 7.38 -0.39 -1.99
C VAL A 81 5.97 0.16 -2.05
N GLY A 82 5.02 -0.55 -1.45
CA GLY A 82 3.62 -0.14 -1.34
C GLY A 82 3.13 -0.16 0.10
N ILE A 83 2.46 0.91 0.52
CA ILE A 83 1.77 1.03 1.81
C ILE A 83 0.32 1.41 1.51
N TYR A 84 -0.62 0.60 1.99
CA TYR A 84 -2.03 0.71 1.67
C TYR A 84 -2.84 0.71 2.98
N ASP A 85 -3.27 1.89 3.42
CA ASP A 85 -4.09 2.08 4.63
C ASP A 85 -5.56 1.87 4.26
N GLY A 86 -6.09 0.70 4.61
CA GLY A 86 -7.44 0.28 4.25
C GLY A 86 -8.47 0.78 5.28
N HIS A 87 -9.68 1.08 4.83
CA HIS A 87 -10.75 1.51 5.71
C HIS A 87 -12.13 1.04 5.23
N GLY A 88 -13.03 0.80 6.19
CA GLY A 88 -14.37 0.28 5.93
C GLY A 88 -14.40 -1.22 5.62
N GLY A 89 -13.22 -1.86 5.58
CA GLY A 89 -12.98 -3.23 5.13
C GLY A 89 -11.61 -3.37 4.45
N PRO A 90 -10.98 -4.56 4.47
CA PRO A 90 -9.66 -4.79 3.87
C PRO A 90 -9.71 -5.05 2.34
N GLU A 91 -10.90 -5.06 1.73
CA GLU A 91 -11.09 -5.53 0.35
C GLU A 91 -10.30 -4.68 -0.66
N THR A 92 -10.34 -3.35 -0.52
CA THR A 92 -9.63 -2.44 -1.44
C THR A 92 -8.12 -2.54 -1.28
N SER A 93 -7.60 -2.48 -0.05
CA SER A 93 -6.16 -2.56 0.21
C SER A 93 -5.56 -3.90 -0.22
N ARG A 94 -6.29 -5.01 -0.05
CA ARG A 94 -5.92 -6.33 -0.57
C ARG A 94 -5.90 -6.37 -2.09
N TYR A 95 -6.93 -5.82 -2.73
CA TYR A 95 -6.96 -5.74 -4.18
C TYR A 95 -5.76 -4.98 -4.74
N ILE A 96 -5.43 -3.83 -4.14
CA ILE A 96 -4.23 -3.04 -4.51
C ILE A 96 -2.96 -3.88 -4.36
N ASN A 97 -2.78 -4.56 -3.21
CA ASN A 97 -1.62 -5.40 -2.92
C ASN A 97 -1.42 -6.53 -3.95
N GLU A 98 -2.51 -7.10 -4.43
CA GLU A 98 -2.48 -8.19 -5.42
C GLU A 98 -2.23 -7.71 -6.86
N HIS A 99 -2.71 -6.51 -7.22
CA HIS A 99 -2.82 -6.09 -8.64
C HIS A 99 -1.90 -4.94 -9.03
N LEU A 100 -1.64 -3.97 -8.16
CA LEU A 100 -0.97 -2.72 -8.54
C LEU A 100 0.44 -2.96 -9.09
N PHE A 101 1.24 -3.80 -8.42
CA PHE A 101 2.57 -4.15 -8.90
C PHE A 101 2.52 -4.91 -10.23
N GLN A 102 1.54 -5.78 -10.45
CA GLN A 102 1.40 -6.50 -11.72
C GLN A 102 1.03 -5.56 -12.88
N HIS A 103 0.12 -4.60 -12.64
CA HIS A 103 -0.18 -3.56 -13.61
C HIS A 103 1.05 -2.71 -13.92
N LEU A 104 1.84 -2.33 -12.89
CA LEU A 104 3.09 -1.62 -13.06
C LEU A 104 4.06 -2.41 -13.96
N LYS A 105 4.24 -3.71 -13.71
CA LYS A 105 5.09 -4.58 -14.53
C LYS A 105 4.63 -4.64 -15.98
N ARG A 106 3.33 -4.78 -16.20
CA ARG A 106 2.73 -4.80 -17.55
C ARG A 106 3.03 -3.51 -18.30
N PHE A 107 2.69 -2.37 -17.72
CA PHE A 107 2.88 -1.07 -18.39
C PHE A 107 4.35 -0.70 -18.54
N THR A 108 5.22 -1.13 -17.62
CA THR A 108 6.68 -0.98 -17.77
C THR A 108 7.19 -1.78 -18.97
N SER A 109 6.70 -3.00 -19.20
CA SER A 109 7.06 -3.79 -20.39
C SER A 109 6.60 -3.15 -21.70
N GLU A 110 5.36 -2.62 -21.71
CA GLU A 110 4.80 -1.94 -22.89
C GLU A 110 5.59 -0.68 -23.26
N GLN A 111 6.06 0.06 -22.26
CA GLN A 111 6.82 1.31 -22.47
C GLN A 111 8.35 1.09 -22.51
N GLN A 112 8.84 -0.10 -22.13
CA GLN A 112 10.26 -0.47 -22.00
C GLN A 112 11.05 0.26 -20.89
N PHE A 113 10.46 1.24 -20.18
CA PHE A 113 11.12 1.95 -19.09
C PHE A 113 10.12 2.39 -18.01
N MET A 114 10.61 2.60 -16.79
CA MET A 114 9.82 3.16 -15.69
C MET A 114 9.63 4.66 -15.87
N SER A 115 8.39 5.14 -15.72
CA SER A 115 8.07 6.57 -15.84
C SER A 115 6.82 6.95 -15.05
N VAL A 116 6.59 8.26 -14.89
CA VAL A 116 5.38 8.79 -14.26
C VAL A 116 4.11 8.31 -14.98
N GLU A 117 4.15 8.20 -16.32
CA GLU A 117 3.01 7.75 -17.12
C GLU A 117 2.70 6.27 -16.88
N VAL A 118 3.73 5.42 -16.77
CA VAL A 118 3.58 4.00 -16.41
C VAL A 118 2.92 3.87 -15.04
N ILE A 119 3.35 4.67 -14.06
CA ILE A 119 2.79 4.66 -12.71
C ILE A 119 1.32 5.09 -12.76
N LYS A 120 0.98 6.19 -13.45
CA LYS A 120 -0.40 6.64 -13.60
C LYS A 120 -1.31 5.58 -14.23
N LYS A 121 -0.86 4.93 -15.32
CA LYS A 121 -1.59 3.84 -15.97
C LYS A 121 -1.81 2.65 -15.04
N ALA A 122 -0.81 2.30 -14.22
CA ALA A 122 -0.92 1.21 -13.24
C ALA A 122 -1.97 1.52 -12.16
N PHE A 123 -1.99 2.74 -11.64
CA PHE A 123 -3.02 3.20 -10.70
C PHE A 123 -4.40 3.20 -11.35
N GLN A 124 -4.54 3.77 -12.55
CA GLN A 124 -5.80 3.80 -13.29
C GLN A 124 -6.37 2.40 -13.53
N ALA A 125 -5.56 1.46 -14.02
CA ALA A 125 -6.01 0.08 -14.26
C ALA A 125 -6.41 -0.64 -12.95
N THR A 126 -5.75 -0.31 -11.83
CA THR A 126 -6.08 -0.87 -10.52
C THR A 126 -7.42 -0.32 -10.03
N GLU A 127 -7.65 0.99 -10.14
CA GLU A 127 -8.92 1.64 -9.80
C GLU A 127 -10.08 1.09 -10.64
N GLU A 128 -9.93 1.05 -11.97
CA GLU A 128 -10.95 0.53 -12.89
C GLU A 128 -11.28 -0.94 -12.60
N GLY A 129 -10.25 -1.74 -12.29
CA GLY A 129 -10.41 -3.14 -11.92
C GLY A 129 -11.23 -3.33 -10.64
N PHE A 130 -10.93 -2.56 -9.60
CA PHE A 130 -11.69 -2.62 -8.35
C PHE A 130 -13.11 -2.05 -8.51
N LEU A 131 -13.28 -0.96 -9.24
CA LEU A 131 -14.59 -0.37 -9.53
C LEU A 131 -15.53 -1.36 -10.25
N SER A 132 -14.99 -2.18 -11.15
CA SER A 132 -15.73 -3.27 -11.79
C SER A 132 -16.23 -4.31 -10.79
N ILE A 133 -15.40 -4.67 -9.80
CA ILE A 133 -15.78 -5.58 -8.71
C ILE A 133 -16.89 -4.95 -7.84
N VAL A 134 -16.74 -3.68 -7.46
CA VAL A 134 -17.74 -2.94 -6.68
C VAL A 134 -19.08 -2.92 -7.44
N THR A 135 -19.07 -2.53 -8.70
CA THR A 135 -20.27 -2.44 -9.55
C THR A 135 -21.00 -3.77 -9.67
N LYS A 136 -20.25 -4.87 -9.89
CA LYS A 136 -20.82 -6.21 -10.02
C LYS A 136 -21.44 -6.72 -8.70
N ASN A 137 -20.81 -6.42 -7.56
CA ASN A 137 -21.24 -6.93 -6.26
C ASN A 137 -22.26 -6.04 -5.56
N TRP A 138 -22.37 -4.77 -5.95
CA TRP A 138 -23.25 -3.78 -5.32
C TRP A 138 -24.70 -4.26 -5.07
N PRO A 139 -25.40 -4.94 -5.99
CA PRO A 139 -26.79 -5.38 -5.75
C PRO A 139 -26.92 -6.39 -4.59
N MET A 140 -25.89 -7.19 -4.35
CA MET A 140 -25.89 -8.25 -3.33
C MET A 140 -25.14 -7.85 -2.05
N ASN A 141 -24.17 -6.94 -2.18
CA ASN A 141 -23.38 -6.41 -1.08
C ASN A 141 -23.14 -4.90 -1.25
N PRO A 142 -24.13 -4.05 -0.94
CA PRO A 142 -23.98 -2.60 -1.07
C PRO A 142 -22.87 -2.01 -0.19
N GLN A 143 -22.50 -2.68 0.90
CA GLN A 143 -21.44 -2.19 1.79
C GLN A 143 -20.06 -2.11 1.10
N ILE A 144 -19.86 -2.84 -0.01
CA ILE A 144 -18.60 -2.81 -0.76
C ILE A 144 -18.25 -1.43 -1.35
N ALA A 145 -19.20 -0.50 -1.54
CA ALA A 145 -18.83 0.85 -1.97
C ALA A 145 -18.45 1.80 -0.81
N ALA A 146 -18.52 1.33 0.44
CA ALA A 146 -18.01 2.06 1.60
C ALA A 146 -16.58 1.63 1.98
N VAL A 147 -16.02 0.62 1.31
CA VAL A 147 -14.62 0.22 1.50
C VAL A 147 -13.69 1.10 0.66
N GLY A 148 -12.49 1.36 1.17
CA GLY A 148 -11.50 2.18 0.49
C GLY A 148 -10.10 1.92 1.02
N SER A 149 -9.12 2.58 0.40
CA SER A 149 -7.73 2.53 0.84
C SER A 149 -7.00 3.79 0.43
N CYS A 150 -6.18 4.36 1.30
CA CYS A 150 -5.06 5.20 0.86
C CYS A 150 -4.04 4.31 0.14
N CYS A 151 -3.24 4.88 -0.75
CA CYS A 151 -2.23 4.17 -1.51
C CYS A 151 -0.97 5.04 -1.67
N LEU A 152 0.09 4.64 -1.00
CA LEU A 152 1.43 5.23 -1.15
C LEU A 152 2.36 4.21 -1.79
N VAL A 153 3.01 4.63 -2.88
CA VAL A 153 4.00 3.82 -3.59
C VAL A 153 5.31 4.58 -3.72
N GLY A 154 6.40 3.88 -3.40
CA GLY A 154 7.78 4.29 -3.68
C GLY A 154 8.43 3.34 -4.66
N ILE A 155 9.07 3.87 -5.72
CA ILE A 155 9.78 3.05 -6.71
C ILE A 155 11.19 3.60 -6.87
N ILE A 156 12.18 2.75 -6.64
CA ILE A 156 13.60 3.05 -6.90
C ILE A 156 14.00 2.29 -8.15
N CYS A 157 14.34 3.00 -9.22
CA CYS A 157 14.73 2.40 -10.48
C CYS A 157 15.75 3.30 -11.19
N ASN A 158 16.87 2.72 -11.65
CA ASN A 158 17.95 3.44 -12.37
C ASN A 158 18.43 4.72 -11.67
N GLY A 159 18.52 4.69 -10.34
CA GLY A 159 18.95 5.84 -9.54
C GLY A 159 17.90 6.94 -9.35
N ILE A 160 16.67 6.74 -9.84
CA ILE A 160 15.54 7.65 -9.67
C ILE A 160 14.59 7.07 -8.63
N LEU A 161 14.16 7.91 -7.68
CA LEU A 161 13.09 7.62 -6.73
C LEU A 161 11.80 8.29 -7.20
N TYR A 162 10.77 7.49 -7.47
CA TYR A 162 9.41 7.94 -7.74
C TYR A 162 8.55 7.76 -6.49
N ILE A 163 7.73 8.76 -6.17
CA ILE A 163 6.74 8.69 -5.10
C ILE A 163 5.37 9.01 -5.70
N ALA A 164 4.40 8.13 -5.50
CA ALA A 164 3.00 8.34 -5.86
C ALA A 164 2.14 8.17 -4.60
N ASN A 165 1.31 9.17 -4.28
CA ASN A 165 0.51 9.18 -3.06
C ASN A 165 -0.95 9.52 -3.36
N LEU A 166 -1.87 8.70 -2.86
CA LEU A 166 -3.30 8.94 -2.83
C LEU A 166 -3.78 8.75 -1.39
N GLY A 167 -4.08 9.84 -0.70
CA GLY A 167 -4.50 9.83 0.70
C GLY A 167 -3.45 10.45 1.62
N ASP A 168 -3.42 10.01 2.86
CA ASP A 168 -2.69 10.65 3.96
C ASP A 168 -1.56 9.80 4.56
N SER A 169 -1.22 8.69 3.90
CA SER A 169 0.07 8.02 4.09
C SER A 169 1.23 8.94 3.67
N ARG A 170 2.44 8.69 4.23
CA ARG A 170 3.59 9.60 4.05
C ARG A 170 4.90 8.88 3.73
N ALA A 171 5.62 9.38 2.73
CA ALA A 171 7.01 9.02 2.46
C ALA A 171 7.96 10.09 3.02
N VAL A 172 9.01 9.66 3.73
CA VAL A 172 10.02 10.56 4.32
C VAL A 172 11.42 10.04 4.01
N LEU A 173 12.27 10.91 3.46
CA LEU A 173 13.69 10.64 3.22
C LEU A 173 14.53 11.11 4.41
N GLY A 174 15.30 10.21 5.00
CA GLY A 174 16.37 10.55 5.92
C GLY A 174 17.66 10.89 5.16
N ARG A 175 18.14 12.14 5.26
CA ARG A 175 19.38 12.58 4.63
C ARG A 175 20.46 12.84 5.67
N LEU A 176 21.52 12.03 5.65
CA LEU A 176 22.71 12.24 6.49
C LEU A 176 23.52 13.45 6.00
N VAL A 177 23.70 14.44 6.88
CA VAL A 177 24.58 15.59 6.68
C VAL A 177 25.98 15.20 7.12
N LYS A 178 26.85 14.84 6.16
CA LYS A 178 28.17 14.25 6.45
C LYS A 178 29.08 15.11 7.35
N SER A 179 28.95 16.43 7.30
CA SER A 179 29.77 17.35 8.10
C SER A 179 29.38 17.38 9.58
N THR A 180 28.10 17.15 9.90
CA THR A 180 27.58 17.22 11.29
C THR A 180 27.24 15.85 11.87
N GLY A 181 27.01 14.83 11.03
CA GLY A 181 26.48 13.53 11.44
C GLY A 181 24.97 13.53 11.67
N GLU A 182 24.30 14.68 11.55
CA GLU A 182 22.86 14.81 11.71
C GLU A 182 22.08 14.17 10.55
N VAL A 183 20.89 13.65 10.82
CA VAL A 183 19.97 13.14 9.80
C VAL A 183 18.78 14.08 9.69
N LEU A 184 18.61 14.70 8.51
CA LEU A 184 17.46 15.54 8.20
C LEU A 184 16.30 14.70 7.67
N ALA A 185 15.10 14.91 8.21
CA ALA A 185 13.87 14.32 7.70
C ALA A 185 13.27 15.23 6.61
N ILE A 186 13.12 14.70 5.40
CA ILE A 186 12.56 15.41 4.24
C ILE A 186 11.31 14.67 3.79
N GLN A 187 10.13 15.26 3.99
CA GLN A 187 8.88 14.71 3.48
C GLN A 187 8.86 14.75 1.95
N LEU A 188 8.54 13.62 1.33
CA LEU A 188 8.55 13.44 -0.13
C LEU A 188 7.15 13.38 -0.76
N SER A 189 6.09 13.25 0.05
CA SER A 189 4.70 13.21 -0.42
C SER A 189 3.88 14.32 0.23
N ALA A 190 3.03 14.99 -0.56
CA ALA A 190 1.94 15.80 -0.01
C ALA A 190 0.83 14.87 0.48
N GLU A 191 0.19 15.22 1.60
CA GLU A 191 -0.97 14.49 2.11
C GLU A 191 -2.26 15.05 1.52
N HIS A 192 -3.17 14.15 1.18
CA HIS A 192 -4.52 14.48 0.73
C HIS A 192 -5.49 14.23 1.86
N ASN A 193 -5.52 15.16 2.83
CA ASN A 193 -6.37 15.07 4.01
C ASN A 193 -7.13 16.40 4.21
N VAL A 194 -8.43 16.32 4.49
CA VAL A 194 -9.28 17.51 4.73
C VAL A 194 -8.96 18.24 6.05
N ALA A 195 -8.04 17.75 6.87
CA ALA A 195 -7.42 18.51 7.95
C ALA A 195 -6.53 19.66 7.43
N ILE A 196 -6.12 19.61 6.15
CA ILE A 196 -5.30 20.63 5.49
C ILE A 196 -6.21 21.65 4.79
N GLU A 197 -5.98 22.94 5.04
CA GLU A 197 -6.84 24.02 4.53
C GLU A 197 -6.89 24.09 3.00
N SER A 198 -5.76 23.95 2.32
CA SER A 198 -5.71 23.98 0.86
C SER A 198 -6.55 22.87 0.23
N VAL A 199 -6.49 21.65 0.80
CA VAL A 199 -7.31 20.51 0.35
C VAL A 199 -8.79 20.77 0.58
N ARG A 200 -9.18 21.37 1.72
CA ARG A 200 -10.58 21.77 1.96
C ARG A 200 -11.07 22.77 0.93
N GLN A 201 -10.26 23.76 0.58
CA GLN A 201 -10.64 24.79 -0.40
C GLN A 201 -10.74 24.20 -1.81
N GLU A 202 -9.82 23.33 -2.19
CA GLU A 202 -9.89 22.58 -3.44
C GLU A 202 -11.18 21.77 -3.54
N MET A 203 -11.50 20.98 -2.51
CA MET A 203 -12.73 20.17 -2.47
C MET A 203 -14.00 21.01 -2.63
N LYS A 204 -14.08 22.17 -1.96
CA LYS A 204 -15.20 23.12 -2.12
C LYS A 204 -15.26 23.71 -3.53
N SER A 205 -14.12 24.05 -4.12
CA SER A 205 -14.06 24.64 -5.47
C SER A 205 -14.50 23.65 -6.55
N LEU A 206 -14.19 22.37 -6.39
CA LEU A 206 -14.56 21.33 -7.35
C LEU A 206 -16.03 20.90 -7.24
N HIS A 207 -16.68 21.17 -6.10
CA HIS A 207 -18.05 20.75 -5.82
C HIS A 207 -18.89 21.94 -5.30
N PRO A 208 -19.12 22.97 -6.14
CA PRO A 208 -19.81 24.20 -5.71
C PRO A 208 -21.25 23.95 -5.24
N ASP A 209 -21.88 22.88 -5.72
CA ASP A 209 -23.28 22.54 -5.41
C ASP A 209 -23.43 21.61 -4.19
N ASP A 210 -22.33 21.14 -3.60
CA ASP A 210 -22.36 20.27 -2.41
C ASP A 210 -21.85 21.00 -1.16
N SER A 211 -22.78 21.64 -0.44
CA SER A 211 -22.50 22.31 0.84
C SER A 211 -21.96 21.39 1.94
N LYS A 212 -22.04 20.06 1.78
CA LYS A 212 -21.59 19.05 2.75
C LYS A 212 -20.33 18.32 2.30
N ILE A 213 -19.69 18.73 1.20
CA ILE A 213 -18.48 18.08 0.67
C ILE A 213 -17.34 18.00 1.70
N VAL A 214 -17.23 18.99 2.58
CA VAL A 214 -16.30 18.99 3.72
C VAL A 214 -17.12 19.17 4.99
N VAL A 215 -17.14 18.14 5.84
CA VAL A 215 -17.77 18.18 7.16
C VAL A 215 -16.68 18.18 8.23
N LEU A 216 -16.68 19.22 9.08
CA LEU A 216 -15.87 19.22 10.30
C LEU A 216 -16.61 18.36 11.33
N LYS A 217 -15.99 17.23 11.72
CA LYS A 217 -16.46 16.41 12.85
C LYS A 217 -15.89 16.91 14.16
#